data_AF-A9GM54-F1
#
_entry.id   AF-A9GM54-F1
#
_cell.length_a   1.000
_cell.length_b   1.000
_cell.length_c   1.000
_cell.angle_alpha   90.00
_cell.angle_beta   90.00
_cell.angle_gamma   90.00
#
_symmetry.space_group_name_H-M   'P 1'
#
loop_
_entity.id
_entity.type
_entity.pdbx_description
1 polymer ?
#
loop_
_entity_poly.entity_id
_entity_poly.type
_entity_poly.pdbx_seq_one_letter_code
_entity_poly.pdbx_strand_id
1 'polypeptide(L)'
;MLLVLLDANLNETQWKSILAILESYLLRRAVLGWTTKSYNRIFLNLARVLRTAGTSPEILRVTLSGLSGESSAWPTDAQFSEAWLNGNAYELTSPKVVHILRRVGEERLTNLSERITIDSPLAVEHIMPQNWLEKWTLPSGEKGLSGTELWEAKPDDSKAVATKRRSDLVQTFGNLTLVTQALNSTVSNSAWITKRPALMSASLLPINQQLHEHVTWDEEAIQKRGKDLLNKALKLWLGPSL
;
A
#
# COMPACT_ATOMS: atom_id res chain seq x y z
N MET A 1 11.06 21.74 -11.95
CA MET A 1 9.85 21.90 -11.12
C MET A 1 10.18 22.48 -9.76
N LEU A 2 11.02 21.85 -8.93
CA LEU A 2 11.36 22.38 -7.59
C LEU A 2 11.84 23.83 -7.58
N LEU A 3 12.65 24.25 -8.57
CA LEU A 3 13.07 25.64 -8.71
C LEU A 3 11.89 26.59 -8.96
N VAL A 4 10.99 26.25 -9.90
CA VAL A 4 9.76 27.03 -10.18
C VAL A 4 8.91 27.17 -8.93
N LEU A 5 8.86 26.07 -8.18
CA LEU A 5 8.14 25.96 -6.95
C LEU A 5 8.73 26.90 -5.87
N LEU A 6 10.06 26.93 -5.69
CA LEU A 6 10.72 27.82 -4.74
C LEU A 6 10.62 29.31 -5.12
N ASP A 7 10.57 29.61 -6.42
CA ASP A 7 10.40 30.99 -6.92
C ASP A 7 8.95 31.49 -6.80
N ALA A 8 7.98 30.56 -6.72
CA ALA A 8 6.58 30.88 -6.52
C ALA A 8 6.36 31.18 -5.03
N ASN A 9 6.16 32.45 -4.68
CA ASN A 9 5.90 32.94 -3.33
C ASN A 9 4.58 32.40 -2.75
N LEU A 10 4.54 31.10 -2.43
CA LEU A 10 3.36 30.34 -2.05
C LEU A 10 3.22 30.28 -0.54
N ASN A 11 1.98 30.38 -0.07
CA ASN A 11 1.70 30.16 1.34
C ASN A 11 1.76 28.66 1.69
N GLU A 12 1.85 28.37 2.99
CA GLU A 12 1.98 27.01 3.51
C GLU A 12 0.85 26.06 3.03
N THR A 13 -0.38 26.56 2.93
CA THR A 13 -1.53 25.79 2.46
C THR A 13 -1.41 25.40 0.99
N GLN A 14 -1.01 26.34 0.13
CA GLN A 14 -0.72 26.06 -1.28
C GLN A 14 0.40 25.04 -1.42
N TRP A 15 1.42 25.12 -0.55
CA TRP A 15 2.51 24.16 -0.47
C TRP A 15 2.09 22.75 -0.15
N LYS A 16 1.32 22.59 0.92
CA LYS A 16 0.77 21.28 1.30
C LYS A 16 -0.11 20.72 0.18
N SER A 17 -0.95 21.55 -0.44
CA SER A 17 -1.82 21.11 -1.54
C SER A 17 -1.05 20.66 -2.79
N ILE A 18 -0.02 21.40 -3.20
CA ILE A 18 0.83 21.03 -4.34
C ILE A 18 1.55 19.70 -4.06
N LEU A 19 2.16 19.56 -2.88
CA LEU A 19 2.86 18.34 -2.49
C LEU A 19 1.91 17.14 -2.41
N ALA A 20 0.71 17.32 -1.88
CA ALA A 20 -0.30 16.26 -1.83
C ALA A 20 -0.76 15.81 -3.22
N ILE A 21 -0.93 16.74 -4.17
CA ILE A 21 -1.26 16.42 -5.56
C ILE A 21 -0.14 15.60 -6.22
N LEU A 22 1.11 16.05 -6.07
CA LEU A 22 2.29 15.36 -6.61
C LEU A 22 2.48 13.97 -5.99
N GLU A 23 2.35 13.88 -4.65
CA GLU A 23 2.45 12.63 -3.91
C GLU A 23 1.37 11.66 -4.39
N SER A 24 0.10 12.09 -4.48
CA SER A 24 -0.99 11.24 -4.95
C SER A 24 -0.75 10.71 -6.37
N TYR A 25 -0.38 11.58 -7.30
CA TYR A 25 -0.10 11.20 -8.69
C TYR A 25 1.01 10.13 -8.77
N LEU A 26 2.14 10.37 -8.11
CA LEU A 26 3.29 9.46 -8.14
C LEU A 26 2.99 8.14 -7.44
N LEU A 27 2.36 8.19 -6.27
CA LEU A 27 2.10 7.02 -5.44
C LEU A 27 1.06 6.11 -6.05
N ARG A 28 -0.03 6.67 -6.59
CA ARG A 28 -1.02 5.87 -7.31
C ARG A 28 -0.38 5.13 -8.49
N ARG A 29 0.44 5.83 -9.29
CA ARG A 29 1.17 5.18 -10.40
C ARG A 29 2.11 4.08 -9.91
N ALA A 30 2.79 4.29 -8.78
CA ALA A 30 3.65 3.27 -8.19
C ALA A 30 2.85 2.03 -7.78
N VAL A 31 1.71 2.18 -7.09
CA VAL A 31 0.84 1.07 -6.67
C VAL A 31 0.32 0.26 -7.87
N LEU A 32 0.05 0.92 -9.00
CA LEU A 32 -0.32 0.23 -10.24
C LEU A 32 0.86 -0.43 -10.97
N GLY A 33 2.10 -0.28 -10.48
CA GLY A 33 3.29 -0.78 -11.17
C GLY A 33 3.60 -0.03 -12.48
N TRP A 34 3.04 1.15 -12.69
CA TRP A 34 3.19 1.88 -13.95
C TRP A 34 4.59 2.47 -14.11
N THR A 35 5.06 2.49 -15.36
CA THR A 35 6.41 2.96 -15.72
C THR A 35 6.67 4.41 -15.31
N THR A 36 7.93 4.69 -14.96
CA THR A 36 8.45 6.01 -14.60
C THR A 36 9.21 6.69 -15.75
N LYS A 37 9.34 6.03 -16.91
CA LYS A 37 10.16 6.50 -18.05
C LYS A 37 9.78 7.90 -18.55
N SER A 38 8.51 8.28 -18.45
CA SER A 38 8.02 9.58 -18.91
C SER A 38 8.10 10.68 -17.85
N TYR A 39 8.53 10.41 -16.62
CA TYR A 39 8.52 11.38 -15.52
C TYR A 39 9.31 12.64 -15.84
N ASN A 40 10.51 12.52 -16.41
CA ASN A 40 11.30 13.68 -16.82
C ASN A 40 10.51 14.62 -17.75
N ARG A 41 9.89 14.07 -18.79
CA ARG A 41 9.07 14.86 -19.73
C ARG A 41 7.85 15.48 -19.06
N ILE A 42 7.17 14.73 -18.19
CA ILE A 42 5.99 15.19 -17.45
C ILE A 42 6.37 16.37 -16.56
N PHE A 43 7.40 16.23 -15.72
CA PHE A 43 7.84 17.27 -14.79
C PHE A 43 8.44 18.51 -15.47
N LEU A 44 9.07 18.34 -16.64
CA LEU A 44 9.48 19.48 -17.47
C LEU A 44 8.28 20.24 -18.03
N ASN A 45 7.27 19.54 -18.54
CA ASN A 45 6.04 20.18 -19.02
C ASN A 45 5.28 20.88 -17.88
N LEU A 46 5.15 20.24 -16.71
CA LEU A 46 4.55 20.87 -15.52
C LEU A 46 5.28 22.15 -15.13
N ALA A 47 6.61 22.11 -15.08
CA ALA A 47 7.41 23.30 -14.78
C ALA A 47 7.19 24.44 -15.79
N ARG A 48 7.05 24.11 -17.08
CA ARG A 48 6.73 25.09 -18.12
C ARG A 48 5.34 25.70 -17.90
N VAL A 49 4.32 24.87 -17.70
CA VAL A 49 2.93 25.34 -17.49
C VAL A 49 2.84 26.25 -16.27
N LEU A 50 3.44 25.86 -15.15
CA LEU A 50 3.43 26.66 -13.91
C LEU A 50 4.16 27.99 -14.03
N ARG A 51 5.19 28.09 -14.90
CA ARG A 51 5.86 29.37 -15.20
C ARG A 51 5.00 30.30 -16.06
N THR A 52 4.26 29.74 -17.01
CA THR A 52 3.49 30.54 -17.98
C THR A 52 2.11 30.92 -17.47
N ALA A 53 1.40 30.00 -16.82
CA ALA A 53 0.02 30.21 -16.36
C ALA A 53 -0.06 30.67 -14.89
N GLY A 54 1.07 30.72 -14.18
CA GLY A 54 1.13 30.91 -12.74
C GLY A 54 1.19 29.59 -11.97
N THR A 55 1.64 29.67 -10.72
CA THR A 55 1.78 28.48 -9.86
C THR A 55 0.65 28.43 -8.86
N SER A 56 -0.25 27.44 -9.01
CA SER A 56 -1.31 27.15 -8.05
C SER A 56 -1.62 25.65 -8.00
N PRO A 57 -2.21 25.14 -6.90
CA PRO A 57 -2.68 23.76 -6.82
C PRO A 57 -3.67 23.37 -7.93
N GLU A 58 -4.56 24.28 -8.32
CA GLU A 58 -5.60 24.08 -9.32
C GLU A 58 -4.99 23.86 -10.71
N ILE A 59 -4.04 24.72 -11.11
CA ILE A 59 -3.31 24.59 -12.39
C ILE A 59 -2.57 23.26 -12.44
N LEU A 60 -1.90 22.88 -11.36
CA LEU A 60 -1.19 21.61 -11.26
C LEU A 60 -2.14 20.42 -11.42
N ARG A 61 -3.28 20.44 -10.72
CA ARG A 61 -4.30 19.41 -10.80
C ARG A 61 -4.87 19.27 -12.21
N VAL A 62 -5.33 20.38 -12.82
CA VAL A 62 -5.87 20.36 -14.18
C VAL A 62 -4.84 19.79 -15.17
N THR A 63 -3.58 20.21 -15.04
CA THR A 63 -2.51 19.73 -15.93
C THR A 63 -2.26 18.23 -15.79
N LEU A 64 -2.22 17.72 -14.56
CA LEU A 64 -2.02 16.29 -14.30
C LEU A 64 -3.24 15.44 -14.67
N SER A 65 -4.45 15.90 -14.38
CA SER A 65 -5.70 15.21 -14.72
C SER A 65 -5.94 15.15 -16.23
N GLY A 66 -5.40 16.11 -16.99
CA GLY A 66 -5.43 16.09 -18.45
C GLY A 66 -4.40 15.15 -19.11
N LEU A 67 -3.49 14.53 -18.33
CA LEU A 67 -2.56 13.56 -18.88
C LEU A 67 -3.28 12.24 -19.21
N SER A 68 -3.01 11.71 -20.39
CA SER A 68 -3.57 10.44 -20.87
C SER A 68 -2.47 9.45 -21.26
N GLY A 69 -2.86 8.20 -21.48
CA GLY A 69 -1.96 7.12 -21.87
C GLY A 69 -1.19 6.48 -20.72
N GLU A 70 -0.77 5.23 -20.93
CA GLU A 70 -0.14 4.36 -19.91
C GLU A 70 1.09 5.00 -19.22
N SER A 71 1.87 5.77 -19.98
CA SER A 71 3.11 6.37 -19.48
C SER A 71 2.92 7.66 -18.67
N SER A 72 1.73 8.28 -18.68
CA SER A 72 1.51 9.61 -18.09
C SER A 72 0.20 9.81 -17.36
N ALA A 73 -0.82 8.98 -17.59
CA ALA A 73 -2.12 9.12 -16.95
C ALA A 73 -2.05 9.15 -15.42
N TRP A 74 -3.00 9.87 -14.80
CA TRP A 74 -3.25 9.82 -13.37
C TRP A 74 -4.27 8.71 -13.08
N PRO A 75 -3.91 7.67 -12.30
CA PRO A 75 -4.83 6.58 -11.99
C PRO A 75 -6.12 7.03 -11.27
N THR A 76 -7.26 6.53 -11.74
CA THR A 76 -8.56 6.73 -11.09
C THR A 76 -8.67 5.95 -9.78
N ASP A 77 -9.67 6.28 -8.96
CA ASP A 77 -9.96 5.55 -7.72
C ASP A 77 -10.26 4.08 -7.97
N ALA A 78 -10.95 3.76 -9.07
CA ALA A 78 -11.23 2.38 -9.46
C ALA A 78 -9.94 1.60 -9.79
N GLN A 79 -9.05 2.18 -10.60
CA GLN A 79 -7.78 1.52 -10.95
C GLN A 79 -6.87 1.37 -9.73
N PHE A 80 -6.84 2.39 -8.86
CA PHE A 80 -6.08 2.33 -7.61
C PHE A 80 -6.63 1.28 -6.64
N SER A 81 -7.95 1.20 -6.50
CA SER A 81 -8.62 0.22 -5.64
C SER A 81 -8.37 -1.21 -6.10
N GLU A 82 -8.45 -1.46 -7.41
CA GLU A 82 -8.16 -2.77 -8.00
C GLU A 82 -6.72 -3.21 -7.72
N ALA A 83 -5.75 -2.34 -8.02
CA ALA A 83 -4.33 -2.62 -7.77
C ALA A 83 -4.03 -2.77 -6.26
N TRP A 84 -4.72 -2.03 -5.39
CA TRP A 84 -4.54 -2.11 -3.95
C TRP A 84 -5.01 -3.45 -3.36
N LEU A 85 -6.17 -3.93 -3.83
CA LEU A 85 -6.83 -5.11 -3.28
C LEU A 85 -6.31 -6.42 -3.88
N ASN A 86 -5.87 -6.39 -5.14
CA ASN A 86 -5.51 -7.60 -5.89
C ASN A 86 -4.06 -7.58 -6.39
N GLY A 87 -3.37 -6.44 -6.34
CA GLY A 87 -1.99 -6.31 -6.79
C GLY A 87 -0.96 -6.87 -5.81
N ASN A 88 0.18 -7.26 -6.35
CA ASN A 88 1.35 -7.66 -5.57
C ASN A 88 2.03 -6.42 -4.97
N ALA A 89 1.59 -6.01 -3.78
CA ALA A 89 2.16 -4.86 -3.08
C ALA A 89 3.63 -5.10 -2.68
N TYR A 90 4.09 -6.36 -2.61
CA TYR A 90 5.48 -6.69 -2.30
C TYR A 90 6.46 -6.42 -3.46
N GLU A 91 5.98 -6.34 -4.70
CA GLU A 91 6.79 -5.88 -5.84
C GLU A 91 7.17 -4.39 -5.74
N LEU A 92 6.44 -3.62 -4.92
CA LEU A 92 6.90 -2.31 -4.51
C LEU A 92 8.14 -2.48 -3.63
N THR A 93 9.19 -1.72 -3.94
CA THR A 93 10.38 -1.66 -3.08
C THR A 93 9.98 -1.40 -1.63
N SER A 94 10.57 -2.15 -0.69
CA SER A 94 10.23 -2.08 0.75
C SER A 94 10.07 -0.64 1.30
N PRO A 95 10.95 0.34 1.00
CA PRO A 95 10.77 1.72 1.48
C PRO A 95 9.44 2.39 1.08
N LYS A 96 8.91 2.08 -0.11
CA LYS A 96 7.62 2.61 -0.58
C LYS A 96 6.47 2.00 0.22
N VAL A 97 6.51 0.70 0.45
CA VAL A 97 5.50 0.00 1.26
C VAL A 97 5.52 0.51 2.70
N VAL A 98 6.72 0.72 3.27
CA VAL A 98 6.87 1.34 4.60
C VAL A 98 6.23 2.72 4.65
N HIS A 99 6.50 3.58 3.66
CA HIS A 99 5.87 4.89 3.58
C HIS A 99 4.35 4.81 3.50
N ILE A 100 3.82 3.97 2.60
CA ILE A 100 2.37 3.79 2.39
C ILE A 100 1.70 3.32 3.68
N LEU A 101 2.18 2.22 4.28
CA LEU A 101 1.59 1.64 5.48
C LEU A 101 1.69 2.59 6.68
N ARG A 102 2.80 3.33 6.81
CA ARG A 102 2.96 4.33 7.87
C ARG A 102 1.92 5.44 7.72
N ARG A 103 1.80 6.06 6.54
CA ARG A 103 0.84 7.15 6.28
C ARG A 103 -0.61 6.69 6.47
N VAL A 104 -0.96 5.49 5.99
CA VAL A 104 -2.29 4.90 6.21
C VAL A 104 -2.55 4.60 7.69
N GLY A 105 -1.53 4.15 8.44
CA GLY A 105 -1.62 3.95 9.87
C GLY A 105 -1.86 5.25 10.63
N GLU A 106 -1.18 6.33 10.25
CA GLU A 106 -1.30 7.66 10.87
C GLU A 106 -2.71 8.26 10.70
N GLU A 107 -3.45 7.92 9.64
CA GLU A 107 -4.87 8.31 9.47
C GLU A 107 -5.79 7.71 10.54
N ARG A 108 -5.33 6.73 11.33
CA ARG A 108 -6.08 6.21 12.49
C ARG A 108 -5.92 7.08 13.73
N LEU A 109 -4.92 7.95 13.76
CA LEU A 109 -4.65 8.78 14.92
C LEU A 109 -5.68 9.91 15.03
N THR A 110 -6.19 10.12 16.22
CA THR A 110 -7.08 11.23 16.53
C THR A 110 -6.38 12.24 17.44
N ASN A 111 -7.10 13.29 17.87
CA ASN A 111 -6.60 14.22 18.89
C ASN A 111 -6.46 13.57 20.28
N LEU A 112 -7.07 12.39 20.48
CA LEU A 112 -6.94 11.59 21.70
C LEU A 112 -5.70 10.68 21.67
N SER A 113 -5.05 10.54 20.51
CA SER A 113 -3.93 9.64 20.32
C SER A 113 -2.61 10.35 20.58
N GLU A 114 -1.74 9.73 21.39
CA GLU A 114 -0.36 10.15 21.55
C GLU A 114 0.38 10.13 20.20
N ARG A 115 1.26 11.12 19.99
CA ARG A 115 2.15 11.17 18.83
C ARG A 115 3.47 10.51 19.22
N ILE A 116 3.66 9.27 18.78
CA ILE A 116 4.85 8.48 19.08
C ILE A 116 5.80 8.51 17.88
N THR A 117 7.09 8.75 18.13
CA THR A 117 8.15 8.59 17.13
C THR A 117 8.84 7.25 17.34
N ILE A 118 8.96 6.45 16.28
CA ILE A 118 9.66 5.17 16.32
C ILE A 118 11.05 5.36 15.74
N ASP A 119 12.04 5.37 16.62
CA ASP A 119 13.45 5.51 16.28
C ASP A 119 14.10 4.13 16.07
N SER A 120 13.49 3.31 15.21
CA SER A 120 14.05 2.02 14.83
C SER A 120 13.73 1.70 13.37
N PRO A 121 14.61 0.95 12.67
CA PRO A 121 14.32 0.50 11.31
C PRO A 121 13.05 -0.36 11.29
N LEU A 122 12.08 0.07 10.48
CA LEU A 122 10.85 -0.66 10.23
C LEU A 122 11.05 -1.61 9.04
N ALA A 123 10.52 -2.83 9.21
CA ALA A 123 10.44 -3.83 8.18
C ALA A 123 8.98 -4.03 7.76
N VAL A 124 8.79 -4.39 6.49
CA VAL A 124 7.50 -4.90 6.01
C VAL A 124 7.41 -6.36 6.41
N GLU A 125 6.38 -6.70 7.18
CA GLU A 125 6.08 -8.07 7.59
C GLU A 125 4.77 -8.54 6.96
N HIS A 126 4.76 -9.82 6.56
CA HIS A 126 3.56 -10.50 6.11
C HIS A 126 2.87 -11.14 7.32
N ILE A 127 1.60 -10.78 7.58
CA ILE A 127 0.88 -11.36 8.72
C ILE A 127 0.71 -12.87 8.49
N MET A 128 0.14 -13.25 7.35
CA MET A 128 0.27 -14.60 6.80
C MET A 128 1.54 -14.65 5.94
N PRO A 129 2.57 -15.45 6.30
CA PRO A 129 3.86 -15.43 5.62
C PRO A 129 3.79 -15.91 4.17
N GLN A 130 4.76 -15.56 3.34
CA GLN A 130 4.87 -16.08 1.97
C GLN A 130 5.02 -17.61 1.95
N ASN A 131 5.79 -18.17 2.90
CA ASN A 131 5.94 -19.60 3.10
C ASN A 131 4.84 -20.16 4.04
N TRP A 132 3.57 -19.87 3.74
CA TRP A 132 2.43 -20.24 4.59
C TRP A 132 2.13 -21.74 4.60
N LEU A 133 2.46 -22.47 3.52
CA LEU A 133 2.10 -23.88 3.31
C LEU A 133 2.46 -24.83 4.48
N GLU A 134 3.55 -24.52 5.20
CA GLU A 134 4.00 -25.36 6.31
C GLU A 134 3.12 -25.26 7.56
N LYS A 135 2.62 -24.05 7.85
CA LYS A 135 2.04 -23.69 9.16
C LYS A 135 0.60 -23.18 9.09
N TRP A 136 0.06 -23.03 7.89
CA TRP A 136 -1.27 -22.49 7.64
C TRP A 136 -2.06 -23.43 6.72
N THR A 137 -3.13 -24.01 7.25
CA THR A 137 -4.05 -24.85 6.49
C THR A 137 -5.04 -24.02 5.69
N LEU A 138 -5.47 -24.53 4.54
CA LEU A 138 -6.59 -24.00 3.76
C LEU A 138 -7.89 -23.99 4.59
N PRO A 139 -8.94 -23.29 4.14
CA PRO A 139 -10.24 -23.30 4.82
C PRO A 139 -10.84 -24.71 4.99
N SER A 140 -10.47 -25.67 4.13
CA SER A 140 -10.86 -27.08 4.26
C SER A 140 -10.16 -27.81 5.43
N GLY A 141 -9.16 -27.19 6.06
CA GLY A 141 -8.29 -27.82 7.06
C GLY A 141 -7.10 -28.57 6.47
N GLU A 142 -7.01 -28.67 5.15
CA GLU A 142 -5.89 -29.34 4.47
C GLU A 142 -4.69 -28.42 4.26
N LYS A 143 -3.51 -28.99 4.03
CA LYS A 143 -2.36 -28.23 3.50
C LYS A 143 -2.62 -27.79 2.07
N GLY A 144 -2.12 -26.62 1.67
CA GLY A 144 -2.13 -26.21 0.27
C GLY A 144 -1.22 -27.07 -0.60
N LEU A 145 -1.32 -26.90 -1.91
CA LEU A 145 -0.48 -27.60 -2.89
C LEU A 145 0.85 -26.86 -3.11
N SER A 146 1.91 -27.59 -3.44
CA SER A 146 3.23 -27.01 -3.71
C SER A 146 3.82 -27.51 -5.04
N GLY A 147 4.66 -26.67 -5.68
CA GLY A 147 5.49 -27.07 -6.82
C GLY A 147 4.75 -27.86 -7.90
N THR A 148 5.17 -29.12 -8.09
CA THR A 148 4.63 -30.04 -9.10
C THR A 148 3.16 -30.39 -8.85
N GLU A 149 2.73 -30.51 -7.60
CA GLU A 149 1.33 -30.84 -7.27
C GLU A 149 0.38 -29.74 -7.76
N LEU A 150 0.78 -28.47 -7.62
CA LEU A 150 -0.01 -27.34 -8.08
C LEU A 150 0.02 -27.20 -9.62
N TRP A 151 1.14 -27.57 -10.25
CA TRP A 151 1.30 -27.55 -11.70
C TRP A 151 0.48 -28.63 -12.41
N GLU A 152 0.42 -29.83 -11.82
CA GLU A 152 -0.30 -30.98 -12.38
C GLU A 152 -1.79 -31.00 -12.00
N ALA A 153 -2.21 -30.16 -11.05
CA ALA A 153 -3.61 -30.06 -10.65
C ALA A 153 -4.50 -29.60 -11.81
N LYS A 154 -5.70 -30.19 -11.88
CA LYS A 154 -6.72 -29.77 -12.85
C LYS A 154 -7.12 -28.31 -12.60
N PRO A 155 -7.47 -27.52 -13.65
CA PRO A 155 -7.87 -26.12 -13.48
C PRO A 155 -8.99 -25.89 -12.46
N ASP A 156 -9.95 -26.81 -12.37
CA ASP A 156 -11.11 -26.74 -11.47
C ASP A 156 -10.90 -27.48 -10.13
N ASP A 157 -9.66 -27.92 -9.84
CA ASP A 157 -9.35 -28.52 -8.54
C ASP A 157 -9.51 -27.46 -7.44
N SER A 158 -10.43 -27.70 -6.51
CA SER A 158 -10.80 -26.74 -5.46
C SER A 158 -9.62 -26.36 -4.56
N LYS A 159 -8.69 -27.29 -4.34
CA LYS A 159 -7.50 -27.10 -3.51
C LYS A 159 -6.44 -26.29 -4.23
N ALA A 160 -6.27 -26.51 -5.54
CA ALA A 160 -5.40 -25.69 -6.38
C ALA A 160 -5.91 -24.25 -6.49
N VAL A 161 -7.22 -24.07 -6.70
CA VAL A 161 -7.86 -22.74 -6.75
C VAL A 161 -7.69 -22.01 -5.41
N ALA A 162 -7.93 -22.69 -4.29
CA ALA A 162 -7.73 -22.10 -2.96
C ALA A 162 -6.26 -21.73 -2.69
N THR A 163 -5.32 -22.59 -3.10
CA THR A 163 -3.87 -22.35 -2.95
C THR A 163 -3.42 -21.13 -3.74
N LYS A 164 -3.88 -20.98 -4.99
CA LYS A 164 -3.57 -19.81 -5.84
C LYS A 164 -4.16 -18.53 -5.23
N ARG A 165 -5.46 -18.56 -4.90
CA ARG A 165 -6.15 -17.42 -4.28
C ARG A 165 -5.42 -16.92 -3.02
N ARG A 166 -4.98 -17.82 -2.15
CA ARG A 166 -4.22 -17.44 -0.95
C ARG A 166 -2.86 -16.84 -1.30
N SER A 167 -2.13 -17.48 -2.22
CA SER A 167 -0.81 -16.99 -2.66
C SER A 167 -0.88 -15.56 -3.20
N ASP A 168 -1.94 -15.24 -3.94
CA ASP A 168 -2.18 -13.88 -4.44
C ASP A 168 -2.51 -12.92 -3.28
N LEU A 169 -3.46 -13.28 -2.42
CA LEU A 169 -3.89 -12.44 -1.30
C LEU A 169 -2.78 -12.14 -0.28
N VAL A 170 -1.86 -13.07 -0.07
CA VAL A 170 -0.72 -12.90 0.84
C VAL A 170 0.15 -11.71 0.43
N GLN A 171 0.23 -11.37 -0.85
CA GLN A 171 1.05 -10.28 -1.36
C GLN A 171 0.35 -8.90 -1.30
N THR A 172 -0.92 -8.85 -0.92
CA THR A 172 -1.74 -7.62 -0.95
C THR A 172 -1.53 -6.75 0.30
N PHE A 173 -1.82 -5.45 0.22
CA PHE A 173 -1.74 -4.53 1.37
C PHE A 173 -2.54 -4.98 2.59
N GLY A 174 -3.62 -5.74 2.38
CA GLY A 174 -4.43 -6.31 3.46
C GLY A 174 -3.64 -7.23 4.39
N ASN A 175 -2.62 -7.92 3.87
CA ASN A 175 -1.78 -8.85 4.62
C ASN A 175 -0.44 -8.25 5.09
N LEU A 176 -0.07 -7.08 4.60
CA LEU A 176 1.19 -6.43 4.94
C LEU A 176 1.06 -5.54 6.18
N THR A 177 2.07 -5.54 7.02
CA THR A 177 2.17 -4.63 8.15
C THR A 177 3.59 -4.16 8.41
N LEU A 178 3.75 -3.26 9.37
CA LEU A 178 5.04 -2.73 9.81
C LEU A 178 5.39 -3.29 11.18
N VAL A 179 6.64 -3.70 11.34
CA VAL A 179 7.21 -4.16 12.61
C VAL A 179 8.65 -3.69 12.70
N THR A 180 9.26 -3.77 13.88
CA THR A 180 10.71 -3.60 14.00
C THR A 180 11.42 -4.80 13.38
N GLN A 181 12.65 -4.61 12.90
CA GLN A 181 13.45 -5.71 12.33
C GLN A 181 13.62 -6.88 13.32
N ALA A 182 13.83 -6.58 14.61
CA ALA A 182 13.98 -7.60 15.66
C ALA A 182 12.69 -8.42 15.86
N LEU A 183 11.53 -7.78 15.85
CA LEU A 183 10.24 -8.48 15.95
C LEU A 183 10.01 -9.35 14.71
N ASN A 184 10.33 -8.83 13.52
CA ASN A 184 10.22 -9.57 12.26
C ASN A 184 10.99 -10.89 12.30
N SER A 185 12.25 -10.86 12.74
CA SER A 185 13.09 -12.04 12.88
C SER A 185 12.57 -13.05 13.92
N THR A 186 11.80 -12.59 14.91
CA THR A 186 11.27 -13.43 15.98
C THR A 186 9.98 -14.15 15.56
N VAL A 187 9.04 -13.45 14.93
CA VAL A 187 7.74 -14.03 14.54
C VAL A 187 7.77 -14.70 13.17
N SER A 188 8.46 -14.11 12.19
CA SER A 188 8.71 -14.64 10.83
C SER A 188 7.56 -15.52 10.30
N ASN A 189 7.83 -16.79 9.98
CA ASN A 189 6.84 -17.72 9.41
C ASN A 189 5.88 -18.35 10.43
N SER A 190 5.76 -17.83 11.65
CA SER A 190 4.90 -18.43 12.69
C SER A 190 3.41 -18.38 12.35
N ALA A 191 2.64 -19.31 12.92
CA ALA A 191 1.18 -19.33 12.80
C ALA A 191 0.54 -18.13 13.53
N TRP A 192 -0.70 -17.80 13.17
CA TRP A 192 -1.41 -16.65 13.73
C TRP A 192 -1.49 -16.66 15.26
N ILE A 193 -1.74 -17.83 15.85
CA ILE A 193 -1.89 -18.01 17.30
C ILE A 193 -0.64 -17.58 18.08
N THR A 194 0.55 -17.71 17.47
CA THR A 194 1.84 -17.26 18.05
C THR A 194 2.15 -15.82 17.65
N LYS A 195 1.88 -15.46 16.39
CA LYS A 195 2.22 -14.14 15.83
C LYS A 195 1.38 -13.02 16.43
N ARG A 196 0.06 -13.23 16.59
CA ARG A 196 -0.86 -12.23 17.17
C ARG A 196 -0.42 -11.71 18.54
N PRO A 197 -0.22 -12.55 19.58
CA PRO A 197 0.16 -12.04 20.89
C PRO A 197 1.51 -11.31 20.86
N ALA A 198 2.48 -11.77 20.06
CA ALA A 198 3.78 -11.11 19.92
C ALA A 198 3.67 -9.73 19.23
N LEU A 199 2.82 -9.60 18.19
CA LEU A 199 2.54 -8.31 17.58
C LEU A 199 1.86 -7.36 18.58
N MET A 200 0.89 -7.86 19.36
CA MET A 200 0.14 -7.03 20.30
C MET A 200 0.98 -6.58 21.51
N SER A 201 1.94 -7.40 21.95
CA SER A 201 2.81 -7.04 23.07
C SER A 201 3.93 -6.08 22.68
N ALA A 202 4.44 -6.17 21.45
CA ALA A 202 5.65 -5.45 21.05
C ALA A 202 5.40 -4.22 20.16
N SER A 203 4.28 -4.15 19.42
CA SER A 203 4.06 -3.09 18.44
C SER A 203 3.22 -1.93 18.99
N LEU A 204 3.79 -0.73 18.97
CA LEU A 204 3.08 0.54 19.23
C LEU A 204 2.50 1.20 17.95
N LEU A 205 2.76 0.62 16.77
CA LEU A 205 2.34 1.20 15.49
C LEU A 205 0.80 1.21 15.34
N PRO A 206 0.19 2.35 14.97
CA PRO A 206 -1.27 2.46 14.80
C PRO A 206 -1.87 1.45 13.81
N ILE A 207 -1.12 1.11 12.75
CA ILE A 207 -1.56 0.14 11.75
C ILE A 207 -1.74 -1.29 12.30
N ASN A 208 -1.08 -1.61 13.42
CA ASN A 208 -1.18 -2.91 14.08
C ASN A 208 -2.29 -2.96 15.13
N GLN A 209 -2.77 -1.81 15.63
CA GLN A 209 -3.68 -1.78 16.77
C GLN A 209 -4.95 -2.60 16.53
N GLN A 210 -5.56 -2.53 15.34
CA GLN A 210 -6.78 -3.28 15.01
C GLN A 210 -6.61 -4.81 14.92
N LEU A 211 -5.37 -5.33 14.89
CA LEU A 211 -5.13 -6.76 14.68
C LEU A 211 -5.61 -7.62 15.86
N HIS A 212 -5.80 -7.04 17.05
CA HIS A 212 -6.36 -7.76 18.21
C HIS A 212 -7.81 -8.22 17.97
N GLU A 213 -8.57 -7.53 17.10
CA GLU A 213 -9.96 -7.86 16.77
C GLU A 213 -10.07 -9.15 15.96
N HIS A 214 -8.96 -9.62 15.37
CA HIS A 214 -8.92 -10.78 14.48
C HIS A 214 -8.54 -12.05 15.25
N VAL A 215 -9.56 -12.84 15.61
CA VAL A 215 -9.35 -14.15 16.27
C VAL A 215 -8.62 -15.11 15.32
N THR A 216 -9.08 -15.18 14.08
CA THR A 216 -8.47 -15.90 12.96
C THR A 216 -7.88 -14.93 11.96
N TRP A 217 -6.92 -15.40 11.15
CA TRP A 217 -6.36 -14.65 10.04
C TRP A 217 -6.46 -15.49 8.77
N ASP A 218 -7.43 -15.18 7.93
CA ASP A 218 -7.73 -15.91 6.70
C ASP A 218 -7.88 -14.94 5.53
N GLU A 219 -8.27 -15.45 4.37
CA GLU A 219 -8.50 -14.69 3.16
C GLU A 219 -9.54 -13.58 3.36
N GLU A 220 -10.59 -13.84 4.14
CA GLU A 220 -11.63 -12.84 4.42
C GLU A 220 -11.08 -11.73 5.30
N ALA A 221 -10.30 -12.06 6.34
CA ALA A 221 -9.61 -11.09 7.19
C ALA A 221 -8.65 -10.20 6.38
N ILE A 222 -7.86 -10.79 5.46
CA ILE A 222 -6.96 -10.07 4.56
C ILE A 222 -7.76 -9.10 3.68
N GLN A 223 -8.82 -9.57 3.02
CA GLN A 223 -9.63 -8.74 2.14
C GLN A 223 -10.35 -7.62 2.91
N LYS A 224 -10.92 -7.91 4.08
CA LYS A 224 -11.59 -6.94 4.94
C LYS A 224 -10.62 -5.85 5.40
N ARG A 225 -9.43 -6.23 5.87
CA ARG A 225 -8.38 -5.26 6.23
C ARG A 225 -7.91 -4.48 5.01
N GLY A 226 -7.73 -5.13 3.87
CA GLY A 226 -7.36 -4.47 2.61
C GLY A 226 -8.32 -3.33 2.25
N LYS A 227 -9.64 -3.56 2.36
CA LYS A 227 -10.67 -2.54 2.15
C LYS A 227 -10.63 -1.42 3.19
N ASP A 228 -10.43 -1.75 4.47
CA ASP A 228 -10.30 -0.74 5.54
C ASP A 228 -9.09 0.19 5.33
N LEU A 229 -7.96 -0.37 4.88
CA LEU A 229 -6.76 0.41 4.56
C LEU A 229 -6.97 1.23 3.28
N LEU A 230 -7.62 0.67 2.26
CA LEU A 230 -7.96 1.37 1.02
C LEU A 230 -8.80 2.62 1.28
N ASN A 231 -9.81 2.54 2.17
CA ASN A 231 -10.66 3.68 2.52
C ASN A 231 -9.87 4.86 3.11
N LYS A 232 -8.74 4.59 3.78
CA LYS A 232 -7.82 5.61 4.29
C LYS A 232 -6.89 6.10 3.18
N ALA A 233 -6.37 5.17 2.38
CA ALA A 233 -5.51 5.48 1.23
C ALA A 233 -6.20 6.42 0.23
N LEU A 234 -7.50 6.23 -0.05
CA LEU A 234 -8.27 7.10 -0.94
C LEU A 234 -8.46 8.52 -0.41
N LYS A 235 -8.41 8.73 0.92
CA LYS A 235 -8.44 10.07 1.54
C LYS A 235 -7.10 10.78 1.47
N LEU A 236 -6.01 10.02 1.64
CA LEU A 236 -4.64 10.53 1.58
C LEU A 236 -4.22 10.89 0.15
N TRP A 237 -4.51 10.00 -0.79
CA TRP A 237 -4.05 10.10 -2.17
C TRP A 237 -5.26 10.21 -3.07
N LEU A 238 -5.76 11.43 -3.28
CA LEU A 238 -6.96 11.72 -4.07
C LEU A 238 -6.77 11.45 -5.57
N GLY A 239 -7.83 11.03 -6.26
CA GLY A 239 -7.83 10.79 -7.70
C GLY A 239 -7.83 12.07 -8.56
N PRO A 240 -7.83 11.90 -9.90
CA PRO A 240 -7.87 13.02 -10.85
C PRO A 240 -9.22 13.76 -10.86
N SER A 241 -10.31 13.08 -10.50
CA SER A 241 -11.65 13.63 -10.38
C SER A 241 -11.91 13.94 -8.90
N LEU A 242 -12.11 15.20 -8.56
CA LEU A 242 -12.73 15.64 -7.31
C LEU A 242 -14.09 16.26 -7.64
#